data_AF-A0A7W8KG98-F1
#
_entry.id   AF-A0A7W8KG98-F1
#
_cell.length_a   1.000
_cell.length_b   1.000
_cell.length_c   1.000
_cell.angle_alpha   90.00
_cell.angle_beta   90.00
_cell.angle_gamma   90.00
#
_symmetry.space_group_name_H-M   'P 1'
#
loop_
_entity.id
_entity.type
_entity.pdbx_description
1 polymer ?
#
loop_
_entity_poly.entity_id
_entity_poly.type
_entity_poly.pdbx_seq_one_letter_code
_entity_poly.pdbx_strand_id
1 'polypeptide(L)'
;MNAQQVARGLGWFSLGLGTVELLAPGHVGRFVGARAAQTHGGLVRAYGVREVIAGLGLLTQPAAAAPWVWARVAGDVLDLATVGRARPDEPHAHQRLTRSLLMLSGVTLLDVLVARALSQAASPSPARRIAAHAA
;
A
#
# COMPACT_ATOMS: atom_id res chain seq x y z
N MET A 1 16.80 9.85 -7.18
CA MET A 1 15.70 10.15 -6.23
C MET A 1 16.07 9.53 -4.89
N ASN A 2 15.85 10.24 -3.77
CA ASN A 2 16.14 9.72 -2.43
C ASN A 2 14.97 8.83 -1.97
N ALA A 3 15.24 7.58 -1.59
CA ALA A 3 14.21 6.61 -1.20
C ALA A 3 13.35 7.10 -0.02
N GLN A 4 13.94 7.87 0.90
CA GLN A 4 13.25 8.46 2.04
C GLN A 4 12.28 9.58 1.61
N GLN A 5 12.60 10.34 0.56
CA GLN A 5 11.67 11.33 0.00
C GLN A 5 10.45 10.64 -0.62
N VAL A 6 10.68 9.56 -1.38
CA VAL A 6 9.59 8.76 -1.95
C VAL A 6 8.75 8.11 -0.86
N ALA A 7 9.38 7.56 0.19
CA ALA A 7 8.68 6.98 1.34
C ALA A 7 7.78 8.00 2.07
N ARG A 8 8.21 9.26 2.21
CA ARG A 8 7.36 10.33 2.76
C ARG A 8 6.18 10.66 1.84
N GLY A 9 6.42 10.69 0.52
CA GLY A 9 5.35 10.86 -0.47
C GLY A 9 4.32 9.74 -0.38
N LEU A 10 4.77 8.49 -0.26
CA LEU A 10 3.91 7.33 -0.01
C LEU A 10 3.15 7.45 1.31
N GLY A 11 3.77 7.98 2.37
CA GLY A 11 3.11 8.23 3.65
C GLY A 11 1.89 9.16 3.51
N TRP A 12 2.07 10.29 2.82
CA TRP A 12 0.97 11.21 2.52
C TRP A 12 -0.09 10.61 1.60
N PHE A 13 0.33 9.87 0.58
CA PHE A 13 -0.58 9.15 -0.31
C PHE A 13 -1.46 8.15 0.48
N SER A 14 -0.86 7.38 1.39
CA SER A 14 -1.57 6.40 2.24
C SER A 14 -2.61 7.08 3.12
N LEU A 15 -2.25 8.22 3.76
CA LEU A 15 -3.18 8.97 4.58
C LEU A 15 -4.38 9.48 3.77
N GLY A 16 -4.13 10.02 2.58
CA GLY A 16 -5.18 10.50 1.68
C GLY A 16 -6.12 9.37 1.26
N LEU A 17 -5.57 8.26 0.77
CA LEU A 17 -6.34 7.10 0.33
C LEU A 17 -7.15 6.50 1.48
N GLY A 18 -6.50 6.25 2.63
CA GLY A 18 -7.17 5.64 3.77
C GLY A 18 -8.28 6.52 4.36
N THR A 19 -8.13 7.85 4.33
CA THR A 19 -9.19 8.78 4.73
C THR A 19 -10.40 8.68 3.79
N VAL A 20 -10.19 8.57 2.48
CA VAL A 20 -11.28 8.39 1.51
C VAL A 20 -11.99 7.04 1.71
N GLU A 21 -11.24 5.97 1.97
CA GLU A 21 -11.78 4.63 2.23
C GLU A 21 -12.60 4.57 3.53
N LEU A 22 -12.18 5.31 4.56
CA LEU A 22 -12.89 5.40 5.83
C LEU A 22 -14.20 6.19 5.72
N LEU A 23 -14.15 7.36 5.08
CA LEU A 23 -15.26 8.32 5.02
C LEU A 23 -16.24 8.02 3.89
N ALA A 24 -15.77 7.49 2.77
CA ALA A 24 -16.56 7.27 1.56
C ALA A 24 -16.42 5.83 0.98
N PRO A 25 -16.56 4.76 1.79
CA PRO A 25 -16.33 3.39 1.33
C PRO A 25 -17.24 2.98 0.17
N GLY A 26 -18.49 3.46 0.14
CA GLY A 26 -19.43 3.20 -0.97
C GLY A 26 -19.05 3.89 -2.28
N HIS A 27 -18.30 4.99 -2.26
CA HIS A 27 -17.77 5.61 -3.47
C HIS A 27 -16.56 4.83 -4.00
N VAL A 28 -15.68 4.37 -3.10
CA VAL A 28 -14.53 3.52 -3.45
C VAL A 28 -15.00 2.18 -4.03
N GLY A 29 -15.96 1.50 -3.40
CA GLY A 29 -16.51 0.24 -3.91
C GLY A 29 -17.19 0.35 -5.27
N ARG A 30 -17.82 1.50 -5.57
CA ARG A 30 -18.37 1.81 -6.90
C ARG A 30 -17.27 2.06 -7.94
N PHE A 31 -16.23 2.81 -7.57
CA PHE A 31 -15.08 3.11 -8.42
C PHE A 31 -14.35 1.83 -8.84
N VAL A 32 -14.18 0.89 -7.91
CA VAL A 32 -13.48 -0.39 -8.14
C VAL A 32 -14.31 -1.38 -8.97
N GLY A 33 -15.62 -1.16 -9.08
CA GLY A 33 -16.50 -1.99 -9.90
C GLY A 33 -16.80 -3.37 -9.30
N ALA A 34 -16.40 -3.63 -8.05
CA ALA A 34 -16.69 -4.88 -7.35
C ALA A 34 -17.99 -4.74 -6.54
N ARG A 35 -19.05 -5.47 -6.91
CA ARG A 35 -20.28 -5.54 -6.10
C ARG A 35 -20.01 -6.08 -4.69
N ALA A 36 -18.99 -6.94 -4.55
CA ALA A 36 -18.48 -7.41 -3.26
C ALA A 36 -17.99 -6.27 -2.34
N ALA A 37 -17.36 -5.23 -2.90
CA ALA A 37 -16.93 -4.04 -2.14
C ALA A 37 -18.12 -3.08 -1.84
N GLN A 38 -19.19 -3.16 -2.63
CA GLN A 38 -20.42 -2.38 -2.42
C GLN A 38 -21.24 -2.94 -1.24
N THR A 39 -21.25 -4.27 -1.05
CA THR A 39 -21.96 -4.93 0.06
C THR A 39 -21.16 -4.94 1.38
N HIS A 40 -19.83 -4.77 1.32
CA HIS A 40 -18.95 -4.85 2.50
C HIS A 40 -18.18 -3.56 2.76
N GLY A 41 -18.89 -2.47 3.07
CA GLY A 41 -18.27 -1.22 3.49
C GLY A 41 -17.32 -1.37 4.70
N GLY A 42 -17.45 -2.44 5.49
CA GLY A 42 -16.49 -2.80 6.54
C GLY A 42 -15.11 -3.22 6.01
N LEU A 43 -15.05 -3.95 4.89
CA LEU A 43 -13.78 -4.36 4.26
C LEU A 43 -13.01 -3.15 3.72
N VAL A 44 -13.71 -2.26 3.00
CA VAL A 44 -13.11 -1.03 2.48
C VAL A 44 -12.60 -0.14 3.62
N ARG A 45 -13.36 -0.01 4.72
CA ARG A 45 -12.89 0.71 5.91
C ARG A 45 -11.68 0.04 6.57
N ALA A 46 -11.61 -1.28 6.60
CA ALA A 46 -10.46 -2.00 7.14
C ALA A 46 -9.18 -1.73 6.32
N TYR A 47 -9.29 -1.68 4.99
CA TYR A 47 -8.21 -1.21 4.11
C TYR A 47 -7.83 0.24 4.43
N GLY A 48 -8.83 1.10 4.64
CA GLY A 48 -8.58 2.50 5.03
C GLY A 48 -7.83 2.65 6.36
N VAL A 49 -8.17 1.86 7.39
CA VAL A 49 -7.42 1.82 8.65
C VAL A 49 -5.97 1.40 8.40
N ARG A 50 -5.75 0.35 7.60
CA ARG A 50 -4.41 -0.15 7.25
C ARG A 50 -3.57 0.93 6.56
N GLU A 51 -4.14 1.62 5.57
CA GLU A 51 -3.47 2.69 4.84
C GLU A 51 -3.13 3.88 5.74
N VAL A 52 -4.04 4.27 6.64
CA VAL A 52 -3.75 5.33 7.63
C VAL A 52 -2.60 4.93 8.56
N ILE A 53 -2.63 3.72 9.11
CA ILE A 53 -1.56 3.22 10.00
C ILE A 53 -0.22 3.20 9.27
N ALA A 54 -0.18 2.68 8.04
CA ALA A 54 1.04 2.66 7.24
C ALA A 54 1.54 4.09 6.93
N GLY A 55 0.62 5.00 6.58
CA GLY A 55 0.93 6.41 6.33
C GLY A 55 1.55 7.10 7.55
N LEU A 56 0.94 6.92 8.72
CA LEU A 56 1.48 7.41 9.99
C LEU A 56 2.85 6.82 10.29
N GLY A 57 3.03 5.51 10.10
CA GLY A 57 4.33 4.84 10.28
C GLY A 57 5.43 5.44 9.40
N LEU A 58 5.14 5.66 8.12
CA LEU A 58 6.09 6.27 7.18
C LEU A 58 6.45 7.71 7.51
N LEU A 59 5.49 8.50 8.01
CA LEU A 59 5.70 9.90 8.34
C LEU A 59 6.36 10.11 9.71
N THR A 60 6.06 9.25 10.68
CA THR A 60 6.52 9.40 12.08
C THR A 60 7.79 8.59 12.37
N GLN A 61 8.05 7.50 11.64
CA GLN A 61 9.17 6.60 11.88
C GLN A 61 10.08 6.45 10.64
N PRO A 62 10.72 7.53 10.16
CA PRO A 62 11.51 7.51 8.93
C PRO A 62 12.72 6.56 9.00
N ALA A 63 13.28 6.33 10.18
CA ALA A 63 14.36 5.36 10.39
C ALA A 63 13.90 3.90 10.25
N ALA A 64 12.61 3.63 10.46
CA ALA A 64 11.96 2.33 10.30
C ALA A 64 11.03 2.32 9.07
N ALA A 65 11.30 3.12 8.05
CA ALA A 65 10.41 3.22 6.88
C ALA A 65 10.29 1.89 6.11
N ALA A 66 11.36 1.08 6.03
CA ALA A 66 11.37 -0.17 5.28
C ALA A 66 10.24 -1.16 5.67
N PRO A 67 10.05 -1.53 6.96
CA PRO A 67 8.96 -2.41 7.35
C PRO A 67 7.56 -1.83 7.07
N TRP A 68 7.38 -0.51 7.18
CA TRP A 68 6.10 0.13 6.84
C TRP A 68 5.77 0.03 5.35
N VAL A 69 6.75 0.22 4.46
CA VAL A 69 6.53 0.02 3.01
C VAL A 69 6.27 -1.46 2.70
N TRP A 70 6.95 -2.40 3.36
CA TRP A 70 6.63 -3.83 3.20
C TRP A 70 5.22 -4.19 3.67
N ALA A 71 4.73 -3.57 4.75
CA ALA A 71 3.35 -3.74 5.20
C ALA A 71 2.35 -3.26 4.15
N ARG A 72 2.67 -2.17 3.42
CA ARG A 72 1.87 -1.71 2.27
C ARG A 72 1.87 -2.74 1.13
N VAL A 73 3.03 -3.27 0.75
CA VAL A 73 3.12 -4.33 -0.29
C VAL A 73 2.22 -5.51 0.05
N ALA A 74 2.28 -6.00 1.30
CA ALA A 74 1.44 -7.10 1.75
C ALA A 74 -0.06 -6.76 1.64
N GLY A 75 -0.41 -5.52 1.99
CA GLY A 75 -1.76 -4.99 1.83
C GLY A 75 -2.23 -4.91 0.38
N ASP A 76 -1.43 -4.37 -0.53
CA ASP A 76 -1.79 -4.26 -1.93
C ASP A 76 -1.99 -5.63 -2.59
N VAL A 77 -1.22 -6.65 -2.17
CA VAL A 77 -1.44 -8.04 -2.61
C VAL A 77 -2.81 -8.56 -2.16
N LEU A 78 -3.24 -8.25 -0.94
CA LEU A 78 -4.58 -8.59 -0.45
C LEU A 78 -5.66 -7.83 -1.24
N ASP A 79 -5.43 -6.56 -1.54
CA ASP A 79 -6.36 -5.72 -2.31
C ASP A 79 -6.50 -6.26 -3.74
N LEU A 80 -5.40 -6.57 -4.41
CA LEU A 80 -5.38 -7.23 -5.73
C LEU A 80 -6.07 -8.58 -5.70
N ALA A 81 -5.85 -9.40 -4.67
CA ALA A 81 -6.50 -10.70 -4.53
C ALA A 81 -8.01 -10.58 -4.27
N THR A 82 -8.44 -9.49 -3.63
CA THR A 82 -9.86 -9.17 -3.40
C THR A 82 -10.52 -8.73 -4.70
N VAL A 83 -9.90 -7.77 -5.39
CA VAL A 83 -10.38 -7.22 -6.65
C VAL A 83 -10.36 -8.29 -7.75
N GLY A 84 -9.30 -9.09 -7.86
CA GLY A 84 -9.17 -10.16 -8.86
C GLY A 84 -10.20 -11.29 -8.73
N ARG A 85 -10.83 -11.44 -7.55
CA ARG A 85 -11.94 -12.39 -7.33
C ARG A 85 -13.31 -11.76 -7.55
N ALA A 86 -13.40 -10.44 -7.75
CA ALA A 86 -14.66 -9.77 -7.99
C ALA A 86 -15.27 -10.23 -9.31
N ARG A 87 -16.59 -10.52 -9.28
CA ARG A 87 -17.37 -10.76 -10.48
C ARG A 87 -17.99 -9.42 -10.93
N PRO A 88 -17.82 -9.04 -12.20
CA PRO A 88 -18.45 -7.86 -12.77
C PRO A 88 -19.87 -8.20 -13.26
N ASP A 89 -20.88 -7.57 -12.67
CA ASP A 89 -22.28 -7.91 -12.92
C ASP A 89 -23.07 -6.74 -13.55
N GLU A 90 -22.39 -5.63 -13.86
CA GLU A 90 -22.98 -4.38 -14.34
C GLU A 90 -22.27 -3.86 -15.60
N PRO A 91 -22.95 -3.07 -16.45
CA PRO A 91 -22.32 -2.39 -17.57
C PRO A 91 -21.09 -1.56 -17.12
N HIS A 92 -20.01 -1.65 -17.90
CA HIS A 92 -18.70 -1.02 -17.63
C HIS A 92 -17.94 -1.53 -16.39
N ALA A 93 -18.44 -2.55 -15.67
CA ALA A 93 -17.74 -3.10 -14.49
C ALA A 93 -16.37 -3.69 -14.84
N HIS A 94 -16.24 -4.35 -15.99
CA HIS A 94 -14.95 -4.86 -16.48
C HIS A 94 -13.90 -3.75 -16.66
N GLN A 95 -14.28 -2.61 -17.23
CA GLN A 95 -13.35 -1.49 -17.43
C GLN A 95 -12.91 -0.89 -16.09
N ARG A 96 -13.83 -0.74 -15.14
CA ARG A 96 -13.54 -0.29 -13.78
C ARG A 96 -12.59 -1.25 -13.07
N LEU A 97 -12.89 -2.56 -13.14
CA LEU A 97 -12.07 -3.62 -12.57
C LEU A 97 -10.64 -3.60 -13.11
N THR A 98 -10.47 -3.52 -14.44
CA THR A 98 -9.15 -3.44 -15.08
C THR A 98 -8.39 -2.20 -14.63
N ARG A 99 -9.04 -1.03 -14.55
CA ARG A 99 -8.39 0.20 -14.05
C ARG A 99 -7.92 0.05 -12.61
N SER A 100 -8.72 -0.55 -11.74
CA SER A 100 -8.35 -0.80 -10.35
C SER A 100 -7.19 -1.77 -10.24
N LEU A 101 -7.20 -2.87 -10.99
CA LEU A 101 -6.07 -3.81 -11.02
C LEU A 101 -4.79 -3.13 -11.51
N LEU A 102 -4.86 -2.30 -12.55
CA LEU A 102 -3.72 -1.54 -13.05
C LEU A 102 -3.18 -0.55 -12.01
N MET A 103 -4.07 0.20 -11.36
CA MET A 103 -3.70 1.16 -10.32
C MET A 103 -3.03 0.46 -9.14
N LEU A 104 -3.67 -0.59 -8.59
CA LEU A 104 -3.13 -1.36 -7.47
C LEU A 104 -1.79 -1.99 -7.83
N SER A 105 -1.66 -2.58 -9.02
CA SER A 105 -0.39 -3.16 -9.49
C SER A 105 0.72 -2.12 -9.60
N GLY A 106 0.39 -0.90 -10.07
CA GLY A 106 1.33 0.21 -10.15
C GLY A 106 1.83 0.66 -8.78
N VAL A 107 0.93 0.80 -7.81
CA VAL A 107 1.27 1.13 -6.42
C VAL A 107 2.11 0.01 -5.80
N THR A 108 1.71 -1.25 -5.98
CA THR A 108 2.45 -2.43 -5.47
C THR A 108 3.88 -2.43 -6.00
N LEU A 109 4.06 -2.19 -7.31
CA LEU A 109 5.38 -2.17 -7.92
C LEU A 109 6.24 -1.06 -7.32
N LEU A 110 5.68 0.15 -7.17
CA LEU A 110 6.38 1.27 -6.54
C LEU A 110 6.78 0.94 -5.10
N ASP A 111 5.87 0.37 -4.31
CA ASP A 111 6.13 -0.02 -2.93
C ASP A 111 7.23 -1.09 -2.84
N VAL A 112 7.23 -2.10 -3.72
CA VAL A 112 8.31 -3.11 -3.78
C VAL A 112 9.65 -2.46 -4.09
N LEU A 113 9.72 -1.55 -5.06
CA LEU A 113 10.97 -0.87 -5.42
C LEU A 113 11.50 -0.03 -4.25
N VAL A 114 10.62 0.72 -3.58
CA VAL A 114 10.98 1.56 -2.43
C VAL A 114 11.37 0.71 -1.22
N ALA A 115 10.62 -0.34 -0.91
CA ALA A 115 10.91 -1.25 0.19
C ALA A 115 12.28 -1.92 0.02
N ARG A 116 12.59 -2.37 -1.20
CA ARG A 116 13.91 -2.95 -1.53
C ARG A 116 15.02 -1.92 -1.40
N ALA A 117 14.83 -0.68 -1.86
CA ALA A 117 15.82 0.38 -1.73
C ALA A 117 16.10 0.72 -0.26
N LEU A 118 15.05 0.86 0.57
CA LEU A 118 15.18 1.15 2.00
C LEU A 118 15.81 -0.02 2.78
N SER A 119 15.47 -1.27 2.45
CA SER A 119 16.03 -2.47 3.10
C SER A 119 17.53 -2.62 2.83
N GLN A 120 17.96 -2.30 1.61
CA GLN A 120 19.38 -2.28 1.25
C GLN A 120 20.13 -1.18 1.99
N ALA A 121 19.55 0.02 2.08
CA ALA A 121 20.14 1.13 2.83
C ALA A 121 20.25 0.86 4.35
N ALA A 122 19.34 0.05 4.91
CA ALA A 122 19.34 -0.36 6.31
C ALA A 122 20.30 -1.54 6.62
N SER A 123 20.79 -2.25 5.60
CA SER A 123 21.67 -3.41 5.80
C SER A 123 23.07 -2.94 6.23
N PRO A 124 23.61 -3.38 7.38
CA PRO A 124 24.92 -2.94 7.83
C PRO A 124 25.99 -3.38 6.83
N SER A 125 26.88 -2.45 6.45
CA SER A 125 28.01 -2.74 5.57
C SER A 125 28.85 -3.88 6.14
N PRO A 126 29.46 -4.75 5.29
CA PRO A 126 30.29 -5.86 5.76
C PRO A 126 31.36 -5.42 6.77
N ALA A 127 31.98 -4.26 6.54
CA ALA A 127 32.96 -3.64 7.42
C ALA A 127 32.42 -3.36 8.84
N ARG A 128 31.15 -2.96 8.98
CA ARG A 128 30.53 -2.66 10.28
C ARG A 128 30.14 -3.93 11.05
N ARG A 129 29.85 -5.03 10.34
CA ARG A 129 29.61 -6.35 10.98
C ARG A 129 30.89 -6.96 11.53
N ILE A 130 32.00 -6.81 10.81
CA ILE A 130 33.32 -7.28 11.27
C ILE A 130 33.77 -6.49 12.49
N ALA A 131 33.62 -5.16 12.48
CA ALA A 131 33.93 -4.32 13.64
C ALA A 131 33.06 -4.64 14.88
N ALA A 132 31.80 -5.05 14.68
CA ALA A 132 30.89 -5.43 15.77
C ALA A 132 31.14 -6.84 16.34
N HIS A 133 31.84 -7.72 15.62
CA HIS A 133 32.26 -9.05 16.13
C HIS A 133 33.70 -9.04 16.69
N ALA A 134 34.46 -7.97 16.44
CA ALA A 134 35.82 -7.80 16.91
C ALA A 134 35.91 -7.04 18.26
N ALA A 135 34.76 -6.67 18.85
CA ALA A 135 34.62 -6.02 20.14
C ALA A 135 33.92 -6.96 21.13
#